data_AF-U9TVL3-F1
#
_entry.id   AF-U9TVL3-F1
#
_cell.length_a   1.000
_cell.length_b   1.000
_cell.length_c   1.000
_cell.angle_alpha   90.00
_cell.angle_beta   90.00
_cell.angle_gamma   90.00
#
_symmetry.space_group_name_H-M   'P 1'
#
loop_
_entity.id
_entity.type
_entity.pdbx_description
1 polymer ?
#
loop_
_entity_poly.entity_id
_entity_poly.type
_entity_poly.pdbx_seq_one_letter_code
_entity_poly.pdbx_strand_id
1 'polypeptide(L)'
;QVLPSKLEYLSLTLSINTSDFRIFLENSQNTFINKLKIMQDNSDDILHCIKEYIMKVKRVNYLAISNFKWDCLSYLKDEVKEFNLDNIKVLNLNDLPLAFDVYNLIRKIDYL
;
A
#
# COMPACT_ATOMS: atom_id res chain seq x y z
N GLN A 1 3.59 -15.70 9.15
CA GLN A 1 2.85 -14.41 9.21
C GLN A 1 3.59 -13.48 10.15
N VAL A 2 4.11 -12.35 9.64
CA VAL A 2 4.89 -11.37 10.43
C VAL A 2 4.06 -10.16 10.86
N LEU A 3 3.06 -9.77 10.06
CA LEU A 3 2.14 -8.67 10.38
C LEU A 3 0.88 -9.17 11.13
N PRO A 4 0.30 -8.33 12.01
CA PRO A 4 -1.01 -8.58 12.60
C PRO A 4 -2.10 -8.84 11.55
N SER A 5 -3.18 -9.53 11.91
CA SER A 5 -4.28 -9.83 10.98
C SER A 5 -5.05 -8.58 10.51
N LYS A 6 -5.02 -7.49 11.29
CA LYS A 6 -5.62 -6.20 10.93
C LYS A 6 -4.70 -5.06 11.33
N LEU A 7 -4.57 -4.08 10.45
CA LEU A 7 -3.86 -2.83 10.68
C LEU A 7 -4.75 -1.66 10.27
N GLU A 8 -4.87 -0.65 11.12
CA GLU A 8 -5.55 0.60 10.74
C GLU A 8 -4.69 1.41 9.74
N TYR A 9 -3.37 1.33 9.87
CA TYR A 9 -2.44 2.08 9.04
C TYR A 9 -1.13 1.32 8.87
N LEU A 10 -0.59 1.30 7.63
CA LEU A 10 0.75 0.83 7.32
C LEU A 10 1.42 1.79 6.33
N SER A 11 2.61 2.28 6.67
CA SER A 11 3.47 3.10 5.80
C SER A 11 4.78 2.36 5.55
N LEU A 12 5.16 2.25 4.28
CA LEU A 12 6.39 1.58 3.87
C LEU A 12 7.21 2.52 2.99
N THR A 13 8.52 2.55 3.22
CA THR A 13 9.51 3.09 2.31
C THR A 13 10.37 1.93 1.85
N LEU A 14 10.39 1.65 0.55
CA LEU A 14 10.91 0.41 -0.01
C LEU A 14 11.98 0.70 -1.06
N SER A 15 13.10 0.00 -0.99
CA SER A 15 14.11 -0.07 -2.05
C SER A 15 14.38 -1.55 -2.36
N ILE A 16 13.35 -2.24 -2.85
CA ILE A 16 13.38 -3.68 -3.13
C ILE A 16 12.88 -3.97 -4.55
N ASN A 17 13.29 -5.09 -5.12
CA ASN A 17 12.80 -5.51 -6.44
C ASN A 17 11.39 -6.11 -6.37
N THR A 18 10.76 -6.28 -7.53
CA THR A 18 9.40 -6.83 -7.65
C THR A 18 9.26 -8.23 -7.05
N SER A 19 10.29 -9.08 -7.13
CA SER A 19 10.28 -10.45 -6.58
C SER A 19 10.25 -10.44 -5.05
N ASP A 20 11.09 -9.62 -4.41
CA ASP A 20 11.13 -9.47 -2.96
C ASP A 20 9.83 -8.84 -2.44
N PHE A 21 9.26 -7.88 -3.19
CA PHE A 21 7.97 -7.30 -2.85
C PHE A 21 6.83 -8.33 -2.94
N ARG A 22 6.85 -9.21 -3.95
CA ARG A 22 5.90 -10.34 -4.05
C ARG A 22 5.99 -11.24 -2.82
N ILE A 23 7.21 -11.62 -2.40
CA ILE A 23 7.42 -12.45 -1.19
C ILE A 23 6.86 -11.75 0.06
N PHE A 24 7.07 -10.43 0.20
CA PHE A 24 6.48 -9.65 1.29
C PHE A 24 4.94 -9.70 1.27
N LEU A 25 4.31 -9.56 0.09
CA LEU A 25 2.87 -9.59 -0.07
C LEU A 25 2.26 -10.97 0.24
N GLU A 26 2.96 -12.04 -0.10
CA GLU A 26 2.60 -13.43 0.22
C GLU A 26 2.69 -13.71 1.72
N ASN A 27 3.78 -13.27 2.36
CA ASN A 27 3.99 -13.44 3.80
C ASN A 27 3.02 -12.62 4.66
N SER A 28 2.38 -11.61 4.08
CA SER A 28 1.38 -10.76 4.71
C SER A 28 -0.05 -11.05 4.25
N GLN A 29 -0.30 -12.10 3.46
CA GLN A 29 -1.58 -12.33 2.75
C GLN A 29 -2.84 -12.24 3.64
N ASN A 30 -2.77 -12.68 4.90
CA ASN A 30 -3.92 -12.64 5.83
C ASN A 30 -4.03 -11.32 6.62
N THR A 31 -3.29 -10.28 6.22
CA THR A 31 -3.32 -8.96 6.86
C THR A 31 -4.27 -8.05 6.09
N PHE A 32 -5.33 -7.61 6.75
CA PHE A 32 -6.16 -6.52 6.28
C PHE A 32 -5.57 -5.18 6.72
N ILE A 33 -5.51 -4.20 5.82
CA ILE A 33 -4.93 -2.88 6.10
C ILE A 33 -5.93 -1.81 5.70
N ASN A 34 -6.46 -1.03 6.64
CA ASN A 34 -7.41 0.02 6.28
C ASN A 34 -6.73 1.07 5.37
N LYS A 35 -5.56 1.60 5.76
CA LYS A 35 -4.81 2.59 5.00
C LYS A 35 -3.38 2.13 4.71
N LEU A 36 -3.02 2.01 3.44
CA LEU A 36 -1.69 1.60 2.98
C LEU A 36 -1.00 2.74 2.22
N LYS A 37 0.17 3.15 2.72
CA LYS A 37 1.09 4.07 2.04
C LYS A 37 2.36 3.33 1.65
N ILE A 38 2.77 3.42 0.39
CA ILE A 38 4.03 2.86 -0.12
C ILE A 38 4.80 3.94 -0.87
N MET A 39 6.02 4.20 -0.46
CA MET A 39 6.98 5.01 -1.20
C MET A 39 8.07 4.09 -1.72
N GLN A 40 8.20 3.98 -3.04
CA GLN A 40 9.20 3.14 -3.66
C GLN A 40 10.37 3.97 -4.17
N ASP A 41 11.54 3.72 -3.60
CA ASP A 41 12.78 4.46 -3.83
C ASP A 41 13.63 3.85 -4.97
N ASN A 42 13.03 3.02 -5.83
CA ASN A 42 13.70 2.52 -7.03
C ASN A 42 12.73 2.51 -8.23
N SER A 43 13.23 2.11 -9.41
CA SER A 43 12.47 2.13 -10.66
C SER A 43 11.69 0.84 -10.94
N ASP A 44 11.68 -0.14 -10.03
CA ASP A 44 10.96 -1.39 -10.25
C ASP A 44 9.45 -1.15 -10.30
N ASP A 45 8.71 -1.93 -11.09
CA ASP A 45 7.27 -1.78 -11.15
C ASP A 45 6.60 -2.76 -10.17
N ILE A 46 6.02 -2.20 -9.11
CA ILE A 46 5.25 -2.97 -8.13
C ILE A 46 3.74 -2.89 -8.36
N LEU A 47 3.27 -2.05 -9.28
CA LEU A 47 1.85 -1.78 -9.46
C LEU A 47 1.09 -3.06 -9.83
N HIS A 48 1.69 -3.89 -10.69
CA HIS A 48 1.14 -5.22 -11.03
C HIS A 48 0.97 -6.10 -9.78
N CYS A 49 1.98 -6.16 -8.89
CA CYS A 49 1.89 -6.91 -7.64
C CYS A 49 0.80 -6.38 -6.72
N ILE A 50 0.62 -5.06 -6.66
CA ILE A 50 -0.45 -4.44 -5.86
C ILE A 50 -1.82 -4.82 -6.43
N LYS A 51 -2.02 -4.77 -7.75
CA LYS A 51 -3.28 -5.24 -8.34
C LYS A 51 -3.54 -6.71 -8.04
N GLU A 52 -2.54 -7.57 -8.20
CA GLU A 52 -2.66 -9.01 -8.02
C GLU A 52 -2.95 -9.42 -6.58
N TYR A 53 -2.23 -8.84 -5.61
CA TYR A 53 -2.25 -9.32 -4.22
C TYR A 53 -3.01 -8.42 -3.26
N ILE A 54 -3.31 -7.17 -3.62
CA ILE A 54 -4.04 -6.23 -2.77
C ILE A 54 -5.43 -5.98 -3.35
N MET A 55 -5.52 -5.60 -4.62
CA MET A 55 -6.80 -5.24 -5.26
C MET A 55 -7.70 -6.45 -5.42
N LYS A 56 -7.24 -7.52 -6.08
CA LYS A 56 -8.04 -8.75 -6.27
C LYS A 56 -8.44 -9.40 -4.95
N VAL A 57 -7.59 -9.33 -3.94
CA VAL A 57 -7.82 -9.92 -2.60
C VAL A 57 -8.71 -9.02 -1.72
N LYS A 58 -8.89 -7.74 -2.08
CA LYS A 58 -9.72 -6.76 -1.37
C LYS A 58 -9.34 -6.59 0.11
N ARG A 59 -8.04 -6.47 0.37
CA ARG A 59 -7.49 -6.35 1.74
C ARG A 59 -7.02 -4.93 2.12
N VAL A 60 -7.29 -3.94 1.27
CA VAL A 60 -6.99 -2.53 1.50
C VAL A 60 -8.18 -1.65 1.14
N ASN A 61 -8.53 -0.67 1.99
CA ASN A 61 -9.58 0.29 1.70
C ASN A 61 -9.03 1.59 1.07
N TYR A 62 -7.89 2.07 1.55
CA TYR A 62 -7.28 3.32 1.11
C TYR A 62 -5.83 3.08 0.72
N LEU A 63 -5.44 3.54 -0.47
CA LEU A 63 -4.14 3.26 -1.06
C LEU A 63 -3.46 4.55 -1.54
N ALA A 64 -2.24 4.77 -1.09
CA ALA A 64 -1.37 5.85 -1.59
C ALA A 64 -0.01 5.25 -1.97
N ILE A 65 0.39 5.39 -3.23
CA ILE A 65 1.68 4.87 -3.70
C ILE A 65 2.41 5.95 -4.48
N SER A 66 3.73 5.99 -4.33
CA SER A 66 4.66 6.69 -5.21
C SER A 66 5.79 5.79 -5.70
N ASN A 67 6.30 6.13 -6.86
CA ASN A 67 7.52 5.56 -7.44
C ASN A 67 8.20 6.64 -8.30
N PHE A 68 9.52 6.58 -8.41
CA PHE A 68 10.33 7.40 -9.30
C PHE A 68 9.80 7.54 -10.75
N LYS A 69 9.12 6.53 -11.31
CA LYS A 69 8.63 6.56 -12.70
C LYS A 69 7.43 7.46 -12.95
N TRP A 70 6.49 7.52 -12.01
CA TRP A 70 5.18 8.16 -12.23
C TRP A 70 4.76 9.09 -11.09
N ASP A 71 5.69 9.36 -10.16
CA ASP A 71 5.54 10.23 -9.01
C ASP A 71 4.46 9.73 -8.03
N CYS A 72 3.16 9.85 -8.36
CA CYS A 72 2.07 9.40 -7.51
C CYS A 72 0.94 8.71 -8.28
N LEU A 73 0.36 7.65 -7.68
CA LEU A 73 -0.66 6.83 -8.32
C LEU A 73 -1.92 7.65 -8.59
N SER A 74 -2.18 8.65 -7.75
CA SER A 74 -3.30 9.58 -7.91
C SER A 74 -3.26 10.38 -9.22
N TYR A 75 -2.11 10.46 -9.89
CA TYR A 75 -1.99 11.13 -11.20
C TYR A 75 -2.36 10.23 -12.38
N LEU A 76 -2.40 8.91 -12.18
CA LEU A 76 -2.74 7.93 -13.21
C LEU A 76 -4.25 7.72 -13.25
N LYS A 77 -4.96 8.57 -14.00
CA LYS A 77 -6.44 8.64 -13.98
C LYS A 77 -7.14 7.31 -14.27
N ASP A 78 -6.62 6.50 -15.19
CA ASP A 78 -7.25 5.23 -15.54
C ASP A 78 -6.99 4.15 -14.48
N GLU A 79 -5.80 4.14 -13.89
CA GLU A 79 -5.47 3.31 -12.72
C GLU A 79 -6.38 3.65 -11.53
N VAL A 80 -6.53 4.94 -11.22
CA VAL A 80 -7.42 5.41 -10.13
C VAL A 80 -8.86 4.93 -10.34
N LYS A 81 -9.38 4.98 -11.57
CA LYS A 81 -10.70 4.46 -11.89
C LYS A 81 -10.79 2.95 -11.64
N GLU A 82 -9.78 2.19 -12.06
CA GLU A 82 -9.73 0.73 -11.85
C GLU A 82 -9.78 0.39 -10.36
N PHE A 83 -8.93 1.01 -9.53
CA PHE A 83 -8.96 0.78 -8.08
C PHE A 83 -10.30 1.16 -7.44
N ASN A 84 -10.92 2.27 -7.88
CA ASN A 84 -12.21 2.70 -7.37
C ASN A 84 -13.34 1.70 -7.69
N LEU A 85 -13.29 1.01 -8.84
CA LEU A 85 -14.26 -0.05 -9.19
C LEU A 85 -14.18 -1.25 -8.22
N ASP A 86 -13.01 -1.48 -7.63
CA ASP A 86 -12.79 -2.49 -6.60
C ASP A 86 -12.99 -1.97 -5.15
N ASN A 87 -13.58 -0.78 -5.00
CA ASN A 87 -13.80 -0.09 -3.73
C ASN A 87 -12.50 0.26 -2.96
N ILE A 88 -11.39 0.42 -3.68
CA ILE A 88 -10.13 0.91 -3.12
C ILE A 88 -9.99 2.38 -3.45
N LYS A 89 -10.04 3.24 -2.44
CA LYS A 89 -9.87 4.67 -2.63
C LYS A 89 -8.40 5.02 -2.78
N VAL A 90 -8.00 5.43 -3.97
CA VAL A 90 -6.66 6.00 -4.18
C VAL A 90 -6.58 7.40 -3.58
N LEU A 91 -5.57 7.62 -2.76
CA LEU A 91 -5.28 8.90 -2.13
C LEU A 91 -4.04 9.52 -2.77
N ASN A 92 -4.01 10.84 -2.90
CA ASN A 92 -2.77 11.54 -3.16
C ASN A 92 -1.89 11.45 -1.91
N LEU A 93 -0.58 11.24 -2.09
CA LEU A 93 0.36 11.22 -0.97
C LEU A 93 0.41 12.54 -0.21
N ASN A 94 0.12 13.65 -0.89
CA ASN A 94 0.01 14.98 -0.31
C ASN A 94 -1.34 15.19 0.42
N ASP A 95 -2.36 14.39 0.10
CA ASP A 95 -3.69 14.46 0.73
C ASP A 95 -3.78 13.64 2.02
N LEU A 96 -2.81 12.75 2.31
CA LEU A 96 -2.66 12.23 3.67
C LEU A 96 -2.00 13.33 4.50
N PRO A 97 -2.68 13.91 5.52
CA PRO A 97 -2.00 14.69 6.54
C PRO A 97 -1.08 13.73 7.33
N LEU A 98 0.11 13.50 6.80
CA LEU A 98 1.20 12.73 7.40
C LEU A 98 2.53 13.42 7.10
N ALA A 99 2.56 14.74 7.32
CA ALA A 99 3.70 15.28 8.03
C ALA A 99 3.57 14.77 9.48
N PHE A 100 4.61 14.11 9.99
CA PHE A 100 4.70 13.49 11.32
C PHE A 100 4.05 12.11 11.47
N ASP A 101 4.70 11.09 10.90
CA ASP A 101 4.97 9.84 11.64
C ASP A 101 6.08 9.05 10.94
N VAL A 102 7.28 9.61 10.96
CA VAL A 102 8.52 8.84 10.73
C VAL A 102 8.79 7.88 11.92
N TYR A 103 7.93 7.86 12.94
CA TYR A 103 8.13 7.09 14.18
C TYR A 103 7.01 6.15 14.63
N ASN A 104 5.82 6.08 14.00
CA ASN A 104 4.79 5.12 14.44
C ASN A 104 4.93 3.76 13.74
N LEU A 105 6.01 3.06 14.13
CA LEU A 105 6.19 1.63 13.96
C LEU A 105 5.07 0.90 14.73
N ILE A 106 4.15 0.25 14.01
CA ILE A 106 3.18 -0.74 14.51
C ILE A 106 2.33 -0.26 15.72
N ARG A 107 1.21 0.42 15.46
CA ARG A 107 0.09 0.39 16.42
C ARG A 107 -0.61 -0.95 16.32
N LYS A 108 -0.24 -1.87 17.22
CA LYS A 108 -1.01 -3.08 17.49
C LYS A 108 -2.40 -2.65 17.96
N ILE A 109 -3.43 -2.95 17.18
CA ILE A 109 -4.80 -2.90 17.68
C ILE A 109 -5.29 -4.34 17.68
N ASP A 110 -4.91 -5.07 18.72
CA ASP A 110 -5.63 -6.25 19.16
C ASP A 110 -6.93 -5.73 19.82
N TYR A 111 -8.06 -5.81 19.13
CA TYR A 111 -9.35 -5.83 19.83
C TYR A 111 -9.82 -7.28 19.90
N LEU A 112 -9.93 -7.73 21.15
CA LEU A 112 -10.59 -8.96 21.62
C LEU A 112 -11.87 -9.27 20.84
#